data_AF-A0A369S9R1-F1
#
_entry.id   AF-A0A369S9R1-F1
#
_cell.length_a   1.000
_cell.length_b   1.000
_cell.length_c   1.000
_cell.angle_alpha   90.00
_cell.angle_beta   90.00
_cell.angle_gamma   90.00
#
_symmetry.space_group_name_H-M   'P 1'
#
loop_
_entity.id
_entity.type
_entity.pdbx_description
1 polymer ?
#
loop_
_entity_poly.entity_id
_entity_poly.type
_entity_poly.pdbx_seq_one_letter_code
_entity_poly.pdbx_strand_id
1 'polypeptide(L)'
;MRDSMSENFKANNNNSYRKREKRALAWIEAVNGKKNFGWTIPGKLRDGVALCNLINNLQPGSISQVSTSKMAFKQRENIMSFLKVIYQYGVPKQEIFKPVDLLEGSNMLQVICTIEALGQLAHKKGYKGPALNDKILWIKLSFQYVKTTMMYDRWVREIWERPITKSLF
;
A
#
# COMPACT_ATOMS: atom_id res chain seq x y z
N MET A 1 25.32 -29.15 -5.31
CA MET A 1 25.28 -28.10 -6.37
C MET A 1 23.88 -27.86 -6.96
N ARG A 2 22.89 -28.76 -6.79
CA ARG A 2 21.51 -28.57 -7.31
C ARG A 2 20.60 -27.75 -6.38
N ASP A 3 20.94 -27.61 -5.10
CA ASP A 3 20.13 -26.88 -4.10
C ASP A 3 20.35 -25.37 -4.06
N SER A 4 21.57 -24.89 -4.30
CA SER A 4 21.90 -23.46 -4.26
C SER A 4 21.25 -22.63 -5.38
N MET A 5 20.90 -23.26 -6.52
CA MET A 5 20.19 -22.59 -7.62
C MET A 5 18.71 -22.35 -7.27
N SER A 6 18.10 -23.26 -6.49
CA SER A 6 16.69 -23.21 -6.09
C SER A 6 16.44 -22.23 -4.93
N GLU A 7 17.40 -22.12 -4.00
CA GLU A 7 17.34 -21.18 -2.89
C GLU A 7 17.54 -19.73 -3.36
N ASN A 8 18.45 -19.50 -4.30
CA ASN A 8 18.61 -18.19 -4.93
C ASN A 8 17.38 -17.79 -5.75
N PHE A 9 16.70 -18.73 -6.41
CA PHE A 9 15.44 -18.45 -7.10
C PHE A 9 14.31 -18.10 -6.12
N LYS A 10 14.21 -18.82 -4.99
CA LYS A 10 13.23 -18.52 -3.92
C LYS A 10 13.52 -17.18 -3.23
N ALA A 11 14.77 -16.86 -2.93
CA ALA A 11 15.18 -15.60 -2.30
C ALA A 11 15.04 -14.39 -3.25
N ASN A 12 15.40 -14.55 -4.53
CA ASN A 12 15.24 -13.51 -5.55
C ASN A 12 13.77 -13.23 -5.87
N ASN A 13 12.93 -14.28 -5.92
CA ASN A 13 11.49 -14.14 -6.12
C ASN A 13 10.81 -13.46 -4.91
N ASN A 14 11.30 -13.72 -3.69
CA ASN A 14 10.84 -13.04 -2.47
C ASN A 14 11.22 -11.55 -2.45
N ASN A 15 12.36 -11.16 -3.02
CA ASN A 15 12.78 -9.76 -3.13
C ASN A 15 11.92 -8.97 -4.13
N SER A 16 11.64 -9.55 -5.30
CA SER A 16 10.78 -8.93 -6.32
C SER A 16 9.34 -8.75 -5.83
N TYR A 17 8.76 -9.78 -5.20
CA TYR A 17 7.44 -9.72 -4.58
C TYR A 17 7.36 -8.60 -3.54
N ARG A 18 8.28 -8.59 -2.55
CA ARG A 18 8.28 -7.56 -1.48
C ARG A 18 8.42 -6.16 -2.04
N LYS A 19 9.19 -5.98 -3.10
CA LYS A 19 9.33 -4.69 -3.78
C LYS A 19 8.00 -4.24 -4.40
N ARG A 20 7.28 -5.13 -5.09
CA ARG A 20 5.96 -4.83 -5.67
C ARG A 20 4.88 -4.61 -4.60
N GLU A 21 4.90 -5.40 -3.54
CA GLU A 21 4.00 -5.24 -2.39
C GLU A 21 4.15 -3.85 -1.76
N LYS A 22 5.39 -3.44 -1.44
CA LYS A 22 5.67 -2.11 -0.92
C LYS A 22 5.20 -1.00 -1.88
N ARG A 23 5.32 -1.23 -3.20
CA ARG A 23 4.83 -0.33 -4.25
C ARG A 23 3.35 -0.11 -4.24
N ALA A 24 2.60 -1.21 -4.21
CA ALA A 24 1.16 -1.18 -4.11
C ALA A 24 0.72 -0.44 -2.84
N LEU A 25 1.33 -0.75 -1.68
CA LEU A 25 0.99 -0.12 -0.40
C LEU A 25 1.26 1.39 -0.41
N ALA A 26 2.46 1.81 -0.83
CA ALA A 26 2.82 3.22 -0.90
C ALA A 26 1.89 4.02 -1.82
N TRP A 27 1.46 3.41 -2.93
CA TRP A 27 0.51 4.03 -3.84
C TRP A 27 -0.89 4.15 -3.21
N ILE A 28 -1.39 3.10 -2.55
CA ILE A 28 -2.68 3.14 -1.83
C ILE A 28 -2.68 4.23 -0.77
N GLU A 29 -1.59 4.35 -0.01
CA GLU A 29 -1.41 5.39 1.01
C GLU A 29 -1.43 6.79 0.40
N ALA A 30 -0.73 6.99 -0.72
CA ALA A 30 -0.68 8.27 -1.40
C ALA A 30 -2.06 8.70 -1.93
N VAL A 31 -2.85 7.76 -2.47
CA VAL A 31 -4.22 8.04 -2.94
C VAL A 31 -5.16 8.30 -1.75
N ASN A 32 -5.04 7.53 -0.67
CA ASN A 32 -5.91 7.67 0.51
C ASN A 32 -5.51 8.82 1.44
N GLY A 33 -4.33 9.43 1.26
CA GLY A 33 -3.81 10.50 2.11
C GLY A 33 -3.46 10.09 3.54
N LYS A 34 -3.39 8.78 3.85
CA LYS A 34 -3.10 8.27 5.19
C LYS A 34 -1.68 7.71 5.25
N LYS A 35 -0.80 8.34 6.06
CA LYS A 35 0.58 7.91 6.31
C LYS A 35 0.62 6.74 7.25
N ASN A 36 1.36 5.71 6.89
CA ASN A 36 1.14 4.42 7.51
C ASN A 36 2.40 3.54 7.45
N PHE A 37 3.17 3.60 8.53
CA PHE A 37 4.49 2.99 8.60
C PHE A 37 4.39 1.50 8.98
N GLY A 38 5.16 0.63 8.30
CA GLY A 38 5.41 -0.76 8.73
C GLY A 38 4.42 -1.82 8.24
N TRP A 39 3.79 -1.64 7.08
CA TRP A 39 2.61 -2.41 6.67
C TRP A 39 2.87 -3.59 5.73
N THR A 40 1.95 -4.56 5.76
CA THR A 40 1.80 -5.65 4.77
C THR A 40 0.40 -5.62 4.16
N ILE A 41 0.26 -6.07 2.91
CA ILE A 41 -1.05 -6.17 2.23
C ILE A 41 -2.07 -7.00 3.04
N PRO A 42 -1.76 -8.24 3.48
CA PRO A 42 -2.72 -9.05 4.23
C PRO A 42 -3.13 -8.44 5.58
N GLY A 43 -2.27 -7.64 6.21
CA GLY A 43 -2.59 -7.01 7.50
C GLY A 43 -3.60 -5.86 7.37
N LYS A 44 -3.57 -5.11 6.27
CA LYS A 44 -4.31 -3.86 6.15
C LYS A 44 -5.41 -3.84 5.10
N LEU A 45 -5.30 -4.62 4.03
CA LEU A 45 -6.32 -4.66 2.99
C LEU A 45 -7.41 -5.69 3.28
N ARG A 46 -7.19 -6.58 4.25
CA ARG A 46 -8.12 -7.68 4.60
C ARG A 46 -9.49 -7.21 5.09
N ASP A 47 -9.59 -6.03 5.68
CA ASP A 47 -10.89 -5.46 6.08
C ASP A 47 -11.68 -4.86 4.90
N GLY A 48 -11.03 -4.70 3.74
CA GLY A 48 -11.60 -4.09 2.53
C GLY A 48 -11.80 -2.57 2.63
N VAL A 49 -11.61 -1.95 3.79
CA VAL A 49 -11.92 -0.52 4.01
C VAL A 49 -10.94 0.36 3.24
N ALA A 50 -9.65 0.03 3.28
CA ALA A 50 -8.63 0.76 2.55
C ALA A 50 -8.83 0.69 1.02
N LEU A 51 -9.32 -0.46 0.52
CA LEU A 51 -9.63 -0.68 -0.89
C LEU A 51 -10.88 0.11 -1.33
N CYS A 52 -11.93 0.14 -0.50
CA CYS A 52 -13.10 0.95 -0.81
C CYS A 52 -12.78 2.45 -0.83
N ASN A 53 -11.99 2.92 0.12
CA ASN A 53 -11.54 4.32 0.15
C ASN A 53 -10.67 4.66 -1.07
N LEU A 54 -9.82 3.72 -1.50
CA LEU A 54 -8.97 3.90 -2.68
C LEU A 54 -9.79 4.26 -3.92
N ILE A 55 -10.82 3.46 -4.22
CA ILE A 55 -11.62 3.72 -5.41
C ILE A 55 -12.52 4.95 -5.25
N ASN A 56 -13.01 5.23 -4.04
CA ASN A 56 -13.78 6.46 -3.76
C ASN A 56 -12.94 7.74 -3.96
N ASN A 57 -11.63 7.68 -3.71
CA ASN A 57 -10.73 8.81 -3.97
C ASN A 57 -10.39 8.96 -5.47
N LEU A 58 -10.37 7.85 -6.23
CA LEU A 58 -10.14 7.88 -7.68
C LEU A 58 -11.40 8.25 -8.46
N GLN A 59 -12.56 7.82 -7.98
CA GLN A 59 -13.87 8.09 -8.53
C GLN A 59 -14.84 8.34 -7.36
N PRO A 60 -15.11 9.61 -7.02
CA PRO A 60 -16.03 9.97 -5.96
C PRO A 60 -17.42 9.33 -6.17
N GLY A 61 -18.00 8.80 -5.09
CA GLY A 61 -19.33 8.18 -5.11
C GLY A 61 -19.37 6.73 -5.61
N SER A 62 -18.22 6.10 -5.85
CA SER A 62 -18.14 4.71 -6.30
C SER A 62 -18.73 3.68 -5.34
N ILE A 63 -18.46 3.81 -4.04
CA ILE A 63 -18.95 2.92 -2.97
C ILE A 63 -19.54 3.81 -1.88
N SER A 64 -20.88 3.77 -1.75
CA SER A 64 -21.61 4.58 -0.78
C SER A 64 -21.48 4.08 0.66
N GLN A 65 -21.37 2.77 0.85
CA GLN A 65 -21.37 2.15 2.17
C GLN A 65 -20.12 1.30 2.38
N VAL A 66 -19.22 1.78 3.26
CA VAL A 66 -18.01 1.06 3.67
C VAL A 66 -18.17 0.64 5.13
N SER A 67 -18.20 -0.67 5.39
CA SER A 67 -18.35 -1.18 6.76
C SER A 67 -16.99 -1.25 7.46
N THR A 68 -16.86 -0.67 8.66
CA THR A 68 -15.66 -0.81 9.50
C THR A 68 -15.76 -1.97 10.51
N SER A 69 -16.80 -2.80 10.38
CA SER A 69 -17.04 -3.93 11.27
C SER A 69 -15.93 -4.98 11.16
N LYS A 70 -15.54 -5.56 12.30
CA LYS A 70 -14.60 -6.68 12.36
C LYS A 70 -15.21 -8.02 11.92
N MET A 71 -16.51 -8.05 11.62
CA MET A 71 -17.20 -9.27 11.20
C MET A 71 -16.74 -9.71 9.82
N ALA A 72 -16.35 -10.98 9.68
CA ALA A 72 -15.77 -11.51 8.44
C ALA A 72 -16.67 -11.33 7.20
N PHE A 73 -17.99 -11.45 7.36
CA PHE A 73 -18.92 -11.24 6.24
C PHE A 73 -18.94 -9.78 5.76
N LYS A 74 -18.79 -8.80 6.67
CA LYS A 74 -18.70 -7.38 6.33
C LYS A 74 -17.39 -7.04 5.62
N GLN A 75 -16.28 -7.64 6.05
CA GLN A 75 -15.00 -7.50 5.36
C GLN A 75 -15.07 -8.05 3.94
N ARG A 76 -15.68 -9.23 3.77
CA ARG A 76 -15.92 -9.83 2.45
C ARG A 76 -16.82 -8.94 1.58
N GLU A 77 -17.88 -8.36 2.14
CA GLU A 77 -18.81 -7.45 1.44
C GLU A 77 -18.09 -6.20 0.92
N ASN A 78 -17.20 -5.60 1.72
CA ASN A 78 -16.37 -4.48 1.28
C ASN A 78 -15.47 -4.88 0.10
N ILE A 79 -14.78 -6.02 0.21
CA ILE A 79 -13.89 -6.51 -0.86
C ILE A 79 -14.70 -6.75 -2.14
N MET A 80 -15.84 -7.42 -2.05
CA MET A 80 -16.71 -7.68 -3.21
C MET A 80 -17.22 -6.38 -3.85
N SER A 81 -17.61 -5.39 -3.05
CA SER A 81 -18.00 -4.07 -3.53
C SER A 81 -16.87 -3.38 -4.30
N PHE A 82 -15.66 -3.39 -3.75
CA PHE A 82 -14.46 -2.89 -4.42
C PHE A 82 -14.23 -3.58 -5.78
N LEU A 83 -14.25 -4.92 -5.80
CA LEU A 83 -14.03 -5.70 -7.02
C LEU A 83 -15.05 -5.38 -8.13
N LYS A 84 -16.32 -5.21 -7.76
CA LYS A 84 -17.39 -4.84 -8.69
C LYS A 84 -17.14 -3.46 -9.30
N VAL A 85 -16.74 -2.48 -8.48
CA VAL A 85 -16.52 -1.12 -8.95
C VAL A 85 -15.29 -1.02 -9.83
N ILE A 86 -14.17 -1.67 -9.49
CA ILE A 86 -12.96 -1.60 -10.34
C ILE A 86 -13.16 -2.28 -11.70
N TYR A 87 -14.04 -3.29 -11.76
CA TYR A 87 -14.45 -3.89 -13.02
C TYR A 87 -15.19 -2.87 -13.90
N GLN A 88 -16.15 -2.13 -13.33
CA GLN A 88 -16.85 -1.03 -14.01
C GLN A 88 -15.92 0.15 -14.32
N TYR A 89 -14.89 0.36 -13.50
CA TYR A 89 -13.85 1.34 -13.74
C TYR A 89 -13.02 1.00 -14.99
N GLY A 90 -13.02 -0.27 -15.43
CA GLY A 90 -12.37 -0.73 -16.66
C GLY A 90 -11.14 -1.61 -16.42
N VAL A 91 -10.91 -2.09 -15.18
CA VAL A 91 -9.87 -3.09 -14.93
C VAL A 91 -10.29 -4.41 -15.58
N PRO A 92 -9.42 -5.05 -16.40
CA PRO A 92 -9.77 -6.28 -17.07
C PRO A 92 -9.99 -7.42 -16.07
N LYS A 93 -10.99 -8.26 -16.33
CA LYS A 93 -11.40 -9.35 -15.42
C LYS A 93 -10.26 -10.30 -15.06
N GLN A 94 -9.32 -10.52 -15.97
CA GLN A 94 -8.16 -11.38 -15.81
C GLN A 94 -7.17 -10.83 -14.77
N GLU A 95 -7.15 -9.51 -14.59
CA GLU A 95 -6.26 -8.85 -13.63
C GLU A 95 -6.95 -8.63 -12.27
N ILE A 96 -8.23 -8.98 -12.13
CA ILE A 96 -8.99 -8.85 -10.89
C ILE A 96 -8.79 -10.09 -10.00
N PHE A 97 -8.41 -9.86 -8.74
CA PHE A 97 -8.28 -10.93 -7.73
C PHE A 97 -9.66 -11.41 -7.21
N LYS A 98 -9.69 -12.59 -6.60
CA LYS A 98 -10.88 -13.16 -5.95
C LYS A 98 -10.86 -12.88 -4.45
N PRO A 99 -12.01 -12.75 -3.76
CA PRO A 99 -12.03 -12.47 -2.32
C PRO A 99 -11.18 -13.45 -1.46
N VAL A 100 -11.11 -14.72 -1.85
CA VAL A 100 -10.28 -15.75 -1.23
C VAL A 100 -8.78 -15.40 -1.28
N ASP A 101 -8.33 -14.80 -2.39
CA ASP A 101 -6.92 -14.44 -2.60
C ASP A 101 -6.39 -13.47 -1.55
N LEU A 102 -7.25 -12.57 -1.07
CA LEU A 102 -6.92 -11.57 -0.05
C LEU A 102 -7.28 -12.04 1.37
N LEU A 103 -8.43 -12.68 1.57
CA LEU A 103 -8.91 -13.09 2.89
C LEU A 103 -8.12 -14.27 3.47
N GLU A 104 -7.79 -15.24 2.62
CA GLU A 104 -7.08 -16.47 3.01
C GLU A 104 -5.61 -16.43 2.60
N GLY A 105 -5.22 -15.47 1.75
CA GLY A 105 -3.84 -15.35 1.29
C GLY A 105 -3.45 -16.37 0.23
N SER A 106 -4.41 -17.00 -0.46
CA SER A 106 -4.14 -18.01 -1.49
C SER A 106 -3.32 -17.46 -2.66
N ASN A 107 -3.51 -16.18 -3.03
CA ASN A 107 -2.79 -15.57 -4.15
C ASN A 107 -2.60 -14.05 -3.98
N MET A 108 -1.68 -13.66 -3.10
CA MET A 108 -1.35 -12.25 -2.87
C MET A 108 -0.69 -11.57 -4.07
N LEU A 109 -0.06 -12.33 -4.96
CA LEU A 109 0.52 -11.77 -6.18
C LEU A 109 -0.58 -11.23 -7.11
N GLN A 110 -1.72 -11.93 -7.22
CA GLN A 110 -2.86 -11.46 -7.99
C GLN A 110 -3.42 -10.16 -7.40
N VAL A 111 -3.51 -10.05 -6.06
CA VAL A 111 -3.95 -8.82 -5.38
C VAL A 111 -3.04 -7.64 -5.76
N ILE A 112 -1.72 -7.85 -5.74
CA ILE A 112 -0.75 -6.84 -6.16
C ILE A 112 -1.00 -6.47 -7.63
N CYS A 113 -1.08 -7.44 -8.54
CA CYS A 113 -1.35 -7.19 -9.96
C CYS A 113 -2.63 -6.35 -10.17
N THR A 114 -3.72 -6.64 -9.46
CA THR A 114 -4.96 -5.85 -9.55
C THR A 114 -4.74 -4.39 -9.14
N ILE A 115 -3.97 -4.14 -8.08
CA ILE A 115 -3.66 -2.77 -7.62
C ILE A 115 -2.79 -2.05 -8.65
N GLU A 116 -1.81 -2.75 -9.24
CA GLU A 116 -0.96 -2.20 -10.31
C GLU A 116 -1.78 -1.83 -11.56
N ALA A 117 -2.70 -2.71 -11.96
CA ALA A 117 -3.63 -2.49 -13.08
C ALA A 117 -4.52 -1.26 -12.86
N LEU A 118 -5.13 -1.18 -11.67
CA LEU A 118 -5.96 -0.05 -11.27
C LEU A 118 -5.16 1.26 -11.28
N GLY A 119 -3.94 1.25 -10.77
CA GLY A 119 -3.09 2.44 -10.74
C GLY A 119 -2.69 2.93 -12.14
N GLN A 120 -2.38 2.01 -13.06
CA GLN A 120 -2.13 2.38 -14.45
C GLN A 120 -3.36 2.97 -15.12
N LEU A 121 -4.54 2.37 -14.88
CA LEU A 121 -5.78 2.84 -15.46
C LEU A 121 -6.21 4.20 -14.88
N ALA A 122 -6.01 4.42 -13.58
CA ALA A 122 -6.27 5.69 -12.94
C ALA A 122 -5.46 6.83 -13.56
N HIS A 123 -4.16 6.60 -13.82
CA HIS A 123 -3.30 7.54 -14.54
C HIS A 123 -3.83 7.87 -15.93
N LYS A 124 -4.22 6.85 -16.71
CA LYS A 124 -4.84 7.04 -18.04
C LYS A 124 -6.14 7.85 -17.98
N LYS A 125 -6.89 7.76 -16.88
CA LYS A 125 -8.13 8.51 -16.65
C LYS A 125 -7.93 9.90 -16.05
N GLY A 126 -6.69 10.37 -15.92
CA GLY A 126 -6.39 11.73 -15.48
C GLY A 126 -6.10 11.90 -13.98
N TYR A 127 -5.86 10.80 -13.24
CA TYR A 127 -5.34 10.88 -11.88
C TYR A 127 -3.96 11.55 -11.89
N LYS A 128 -3.83 12.71 -11.23
CA LYS A 128 -2.60 13.53 -11.18
C LYS A 128 -1.65 13.16 -10.04
N GLY A 129 -2.01 12.17 -9.22
CA GLY A 129 -1.16 11.73 -8.12
C GLY A 129 -0.02 10.82 -8.58
N PRO A 130 0.74 10.24 -7.65
CA PRO A 130 1.93 9.47 -8.00
C PRO A 130 1.61 8.22 -8.82
N ALA A 131 2.46 7.90 -9.80
CA ALA A 131 2.35 6.64 -10.52
C ALA A 131 2.90 5.49 -9.68
N LEU A 132 2.19 4.37 -9.70
CA LEU A 132 2.65 3.15 -9.04
C LEU A 132 4.00 2.70 -9.61
N ASN A 133 4.23 2.96 -10.90
CA ASN A 133 5.47 2.62 -11.59
C ASN A 133 6.61 3.64 -11.48
N ASP A 134 6.43 4.78 -10.80
CA ASP A 134 7.46 5.81 -10.70
C ASP A 134 8.65 5.35 -9.87
N LYS A 135 9.80 5.14 -10.53
CA LYS A 135 11.10 4.95 -9.84
C LYS A 135 11.44 6.11 -8.91
N ILE A 136 10.97 7.32 -9.24
CA ILE A 136 11.15 8.55 -8.47
C ILE A 136 10.34 8.53 -7.16
N LEU A 137 9.22 7.81 -7.08
CA LEU A 137 8.41 7.74 -5.86
C LEU A 137 9.15 7.05 -4.71
N TRP A 138 9.88 5.98 -5.02
CA TRP A 138 10.71 5.22 -4.08
C TRP A 138 11.85 6.06 -3.53
N ILE A 139 12.47 6.82 -4.43
CA ILE A 139 13.52 7.77 -4.09
C ILE A 139 12.92 8.86 -3.20
N LYS A 140 11.80 9.49 -3.56
CA LYS A 140 11.18 10.55 -2.74
C LYS A 140 10.72 10.05 -1.37
N LEU A 141 10.15 8.85 -1.26
CA LEU A 141 9.73 8.27 0.02
C LEU A 141 10.92 7.82 0.86
N SER A 142 11.99 7.27 0.26
CA SER A 142 13.22 6.94 1.00
C SER A 142 13.93 8.19 1.48
N PHE A 143 14.00 9.24 0.67
CA PHE A 143 14.52 10.55 1.08
C PHE A 143 13.63 11.21 2.13
N GLN A 144 12.30 11.10 2.04
CA GLN A 144 11.40 11.61 3.08
C GLN A 144 11.62 10.87 4.40
N TYR A 145 11.73 9.54 4.36
CA TYR A 145 12.00 8.70 5.53
C TYR A 145 13.35 9.09 6.16
N VAL A 146 14.43 9.12 5.37
CA VAL A 146 15.77 9.56 5.81
C VAL A 146 15.74 10.99 6.35
N LYS A 147 15.01 11.93 5.73
CA LYS A 147 14.86 13.29 6.25
C LYS A 147 14.15 13.31 7.61
N THR A 148 13.06 12.57 7.78
CA THR A 148 12.40 12.46 9.10
C THR A 148 13.29 11.82 10.15
N THR A 149 14.06 10.77 9.80
CA THR A 149 15.00 10.13 10.73
C THR A 149 16.17 11.05 11.05
N MET A 150 16.74 11.75 10.06
CA MET A 150 17.79 12.75 10.27
C MET A 150 17.28 13.96 11.06
N MET A 151 16.05 14.41 10.84
CA MET A 151 15.41 15.45 11.66
C MET A 151 15.18 14.96 13.08
N TYR A 152 14.77 13.70 13.27
CA TYR A 152 14.63 13.09 14.59
C TYR A 152 15.99 12.97 15.29
N ASP A 153 17.03 12.47 14.62
CA ASP A 153 18.39 12.37 15.14
C ASP A 153 18.99 13.74 15.45
N ARG A 154 18.74 14.74 14.59
CA ARG A 154 19.17 16.13 14.81
C ARG A 154 18.46 16.74 16.01
N TRP A 155 17.15 16.55 16.12
CA TRP A 155 16.35 17.02 17.26
C TRP A 155 16.76 16.34 18.57
N VAL A 156 17.02 15.02 18.55
CA VAL A 156 17.53 14.27 19.70
C VAL A 156 18.91 14.78 20.12
N ARG A 157 19.82 15.04 19.18
CA ARG A 157 21.11 15.66 19.51
C ARG A 157 20.94 17.08 20.05
N GLU A 158 20.07 17.90 19.47
CA GLU A 158 19.80 19.25 19.98
C GLU A 158 19.18 19.24 21.39
N ILE A 159 18.41 18.22 21.75
CA ILE A 159 17.87 18.05 23.11
C ILE A 159 18.92 17.51 24.06
N TRP A 160 19.74 16.56 23.62
CA TRP A 160 20.70 15.86 24.46
C TRP A 160 22.03 16.61 24.63
N GLU A 161 22.39 17.47 23.68
CA GLU A 161 23.59 18.34 23.71
C GLU A 161 23.28 19.74 24.24
N ARG A 162 22.02 20.02 24.63
CA ARG A 162 21.68 21.25 25.36
C ARG A 162 22.38 21.22 26.72
N PRO A 163 23.30 22.16 27.00
CA PRO A 163 23.82 22.31 28.35
C PRO A 163 22.65 22.56 29.28
N ILE A 164 22.58 21.86 30.41
CA ILE A 164 21.67 22.20 31.49
C ILE A 164 22.11 23.57 31.99
N THR A 165 21.54 24.64 31.44
CA THR A 165 21.75 25.98 31.96
C THR A 165 21.14 26.00 33.35
N LYS A 166 22.00 25.98 34.37
CA LYS A 166 21.65 26.38 35.72
C LYS A 166 21.17 27.83 35.66
N SER A 167 19.87 28.03 35.53
CA SER A 167 19.22 29.27 35.95
C SER A 167 17.81 28.96 36.43
N LEU A 168 17.72 28.50 37.67
CA LEU A 168 16.59 28.65 38.57
C LEU A 168 17.05 28.11 39.93
N PHE A 169 17.82 28.95 40.62
CA PHE A 169 17.83 29.25 42.05
C PHE A 169 19.09 30.08 42.36
#